data_AF-A0AAN9EHL4-F1
#
_entry.id   AF-A0AAN9EHL4-F1
#
_cell.length_a   1.000
_cell.length_b   1.000
_cell.length_c   1.000
_cell.angle_alpha   90.00
_cell.angle_beta   90.00
_cell.angle_gamma   90.00
#
_symmetry.space_group_name_H-M   'P 1'
#
loop_
_entity.id
_entity.type
_entity.pdbx_description
1 polymer ?
#
loop_
_entity_poly.entity_id
_entity_poly.type
_entity_poly.pdbx_seq_one_letter_code
_entity_poly.pdbx_strand_id
1 'polypeptide(L)'
;MKWLTDSVGLISTSLEIQDLASKVESTDGVYIVPSFDGLFAPWWHEDTCGVQIRISRFTKKARIARATLESIAYQPLPLLDYHRSLKEDYIFDSKVKMKNATVFKPVLAEEVKKKKVNSWCKVVTRTFDLIDLAF
;
A
#
# COMPACT_ATOMS: atom_id res chain seq x y z
N MET A 1 7.09 -7.83 -1.05
CA MET A 1 7.16 -8.84 0.02
C MET A 1 8.57 -9.18 0.45
N LYS A 2 9.52 -9.32 -0.48
CA LYS A 2 10.91 -9.68 -0.16
C LYS A 2 11.60 -8.74 0.85
N TRP A 3 11.27 -7.45 0.85
CA TRP A 3 11.73 -6.51 1.90
C TRP A 3 11.30 -6.92 3.33
N LEU A 4 10.06 -7.39 3.52
CA LEU A 4 9.56 -7.82 4.83
C LEU A 4 10.23 -9.11 5.33
N THR A 5 10.68 -9.97 4.42
CA THR A 5 11.42 -11.20 4.75
C THR A 5 12.90 -10.91 4.96
N ASP A 6 13.54 -10.28 3.99
CA ASP A 6 15.00 -10.26 3.90
C ASP A 6 15.62 -9.06 4.62
N SER A 7 14.92 -7.92 4.67
CA SER A 7 15.45 -6.69 5.28
C SER A 7 14.89 -6.46 6.67
N VAL A 8 13.56 -6.55 6.84
CA VAL A 8 12.91 -6.31 8.14
C VAL A 8 12.98 -7.56 9.02
N GLY A 9 13.03 -8.75 8.43
CA GLY A 9 12.96 -10.01 9.18
C GLY A 9 11.63 -10.20 9.92
N LEU A 10 10.55 -9.52 9.48
CA LEU A 10 9.26 -9.65 10.12
C LEU A 10 8.77 -11.07 9.90
N ILE A 11 8.68 -11.53 8.66
CA ILE A 11 8.13 -12.84 8.27
C ILE A 11 9.24 -13.73 7.73
N SER A 12 9.11 -15.05 7.88
CA SER A 12 10.10 -16.02 7.37
C SER A 12 9.81 -16.41 5.92
N THR A 13 8.53 -16.40 5.51
CA THR A 13 8.12 -16.74 4.14
C THR A 13 7.06 -15.78 3.64
N SER A 14 6.95 -15.62 2.31
CA SER A 14 5.93 -14.79 1.69
C SER A 14 4.50 -15.27 1.96
N LEU A 15 4.29 -16.57 2.23
CA LEU A 15 2.97 -17.13 2.57
C LEU A 15 2.50 -16.68 3.96
N GLU A 16 3.43 -16.57 4.92
CA GLU A 16 3.13 -16.17 6.30
C GLU A 16 2.42 -14.81 6.38
N ILE A 17 2.67 -13.90 5.44
CA ILE A 17 2.06 -12.57 5.48
C ILE A 17 0.54 -12.62 5.33
N GLN A 18 0.02 -13.51 4.48
CA GLN A 18 -1.42 -13.66 4.27
C GLN A 18 -2.06 -14.27 5.51
N ASP A 19 -1.42 -15.27 6.10
CA ASP A 19 -1.87 -15.91 7.35
C ASP A 19 -1.86 -14.94 8.53
N LEU A 20 -0.88 -14.04 8.60
CA LEU A 20 -0.84 -13.00 9.62
C LEU A 20 -1.89 -11.92 9.40
N ALA A 21 -2.09 -11.51 8.15
CA ALA A 21 -3.06 -10.48 7.82
C ALA A 21 -4.51 -10.95 7.98
N SER A 22 -4.78 -12.24 7.80
CA SER A 22 -6.11 -12.82 8.00
C SER A 22 -6.52 -12.93 9.47
N LYS A 23 -5.56 -12.96 10.40
CA LYS A 23 -5.81 -13.01 11.86
C LYS A 23 -6.37 -11.72 12.45
N VAL A 24 -6.36 -10.63 11.72
CA VAL A 24 -6.87 -9.33 12.17
C VAL A 24 -7.83 -8.77 11.13
N GLU A 25 -8.94 -8.20 11.56
CA GLU A 25 -9.94 -7.61 10.65
C GLU A 25 -9.58 -6.19 10.20
N SER A 26 -8.71 -5.51 10.94
CA SER A 26 -8.37 -4.10 10.76
C SER A 26 -6.89 -3.85 11.04
N THR A 27 -6.33 -2.83 10.40
CA THR A 27 -4.98 -2.30 10.68
C THR A 27 -4.98 -1.32 11.86
N ASP A 28 -6.18 -0.92 12.33
CA ASP A 28 -6.43 0.10 13.36
C ASP A 28 -5.75 1.44 13.06
N GLY A 29 -5.77 1.80 11.78
CA GLY A 29 -5.22 3.05 11.27
C GLY A 29 -3.72 3.03 11.05
N VAL A 30 -3.05 1.87 11.18
CA VAL A 30 -1.67 1.70 10.69
C VAL A 30 -1.68 1.77 9.18
N TYR A 31 -0.86 2.68 8.65
CA TYR A 31 -0.60 2.82 7.22
C TYR A 31 0.88 2.68 6.95
N ILE A 32 1.20 2.04 5.83
CA ILE A 32 2.56 1.88 5.32
C ILE A 32 2.57 2.47 3.91
N VAL A 33 3.62 3.23 3.59
CA VAL A 33 3.93 3.74 2.25
C VAL A 33 5.26 3.13 1.85
N PRO A 34 5.29 2.09 0.99
CA PRO A 34 6.50 1.42 0.56
C PRO A 34 7.13 2.22 -0.58
N SER A 35 7.92 3.23 -0.22
CA SER A 35 8.69 4.05 -1.16
C SER A 35 10.18 3.75 -0.99
N PHE A 36 10.65 2.69 -1.66
CA PHE A 36 12.06 2.28 -1.57
C PHE A 36 12.93 2.94 -2.63
N ASP A 37 12.37 3.16 -3.82
CA ASP A 37 13.02 3.76 -4.98
C ASP A 37 12.25 5.03 -5.43
N GLY A 38 11.65 5.74 -4.47
CA GLY A 38 10.76 6.86 -4.75
C GLY A 38 9.29 6.48 -4.92
N LEU A 39 8.47 7.46 -5.27
CA LEU A 39 7.06 7.32 -5.62
C LEU A 39 6.86 7.85 -7.04
N PHE A 40 6.50 6.95 -7.96
CA PHE A 40 6.23 7.32 -9.34
C PHE A 40 4.84 7.95 -9.50
N ALA A 41 4.25 7.82 -10.69
CA ALA A 41 2.90 8.30 -10.98
C ALA A 41 1.89 7.93 -9.88
N PRO A 42 1.01 8.86 -9.47
CA PRO A 42 0.85 10.24 -9.96
C PRO A 42 1.76 11.29 -9.29
N TRP A 43 2.62 10.91 -8.35
CA TRP A 43 3.35 11.88 -7.51
C TRP A 43 4.72 12.31 -8.04
N TRP A 44 5.41 11.43 -8.79
CA TRP A 44 6.70 11.73 -9.43
C TRP A 44 7.76 12.31 -8.48
N HIS A 45 7.92 11.66 -7.33
CA HIS A 45 8.77 12.10 -6.24
C HIS A 45 9.85 11.05 -5.97
N GLU A 46 11.03 11.24 -6.55
CA GLU A 46 12.14 10.27 -6.51
C GLU A 46 12.84 10.19 -5.16
N ASP A 47 13.03 11.34 -4.49
CA ASP A 47 13.66 11.43 -3.18
C ASP A 47 12.66 11.17 -2.05
N THR A 48 12.02 10.01 -2.05
CA THR A 48 11.09 9.62 -0.98
C THR A 48 11.53 8.33 -0.31
N CYS A 49 11.29 8.25 1.00
CA CYS A 49 11.61 7.09 1.81
C CYS A 49 10.35 6.38 2.29
N GLY A 50 10.47 5.09 2.60
CA GLY A 50 9.37 4.30 3.14
C GLY A 50 8.91 4.83 4.50
N VAL A 51 7.60 5.01 4.67
CA VAL A 51 7.01 5.55 5.90
C VAL A 51 6.00 4.59 6.49
N GLN A 52 6.01 4.44 7.80
CA GLN A 52 4.97 3.76 8.57
C GLN A 52 4.45 4.70 9.65
N ILE A 53 3.13 4.93 9.69
CA ILE A 53 2.50 5.83 10.67
C ILE A 53 1.52 5.11 11.59
N ARG A 54 1.13 5.81 12.67
CA ARG A 54 0.11 5.39 13.64
C ARG A 54 0.49 4.11 14.40
N ILE A 55 1.78 3.92 14.65
CA ILE A 55 2.27 2.84 15.52
C ILE A 55 1.87 3.14 16.96
N SER A 56 1.33 2.15 17.66
CA SER A 56 1.02 2.21 19.09
C SER A 56 1.53 0.94 19.79
N ARG A 57 1.48 0.92 21.13
CA ARG A 57 1.81 -0.28 21.92
C ARG A 57 0.97 -1.51 21.57
N PHE A 58 -0.19 -1.31 20.94
CA PHE A 58 -1.11 -2.37 20.51
C PHE A 58 -0.85 -2.85 19.07
N THR A 59 0.04 -2.17 18.33
CA THR A 59 0.44 -2.59 16.99
C THR A 59 1.22 -3.90 17.08
N LYS A 60 0.66 -4.95 16.47
CA LYS A 60 1.27 -6.29 16.40
C LYS A 60 1.65 -6.62 14.97
N LYS A 61 2.50 -7.64 14.83
CA LYS A 61 2.97 -8.19 13.54
C LYS A 61 1.84 -8.37 12.51
N ALA A 62 0.69 -8.90 12.93
CA ALA A 62 -0.48 -9.11 12.09
C ALA A 62 -1.03 -7.81 11.46
N ARG A 63 -1.07 -6.71 12.22
CA ARG A 63 -1.55 -5.40 11.73
C ARG A 63 -0.57 -4.81 10.72
N ILE A 64 0.73 -4.97 10.94
CA ILE A 64 1.79 -4.53 10.01
C ILE A 64 1.73 -5.33 8.70
N ALA A 65 1.57 -6.66 8.80
CA ALA A 65 1.39 -7.54 7.65
C ALA A 65 0.16 -7.12 6.82
N ARG A 66 -0.98 -6.89 7.48
CA ARG A 66 -2.21 -6.42 6.81
C ARG A 66 -2.04 -5.03 6.20
N ALA A 67 -1.44 -4.09 6.91
CA ALA A 67 -1.20 -2.74 6.39
C ALA A 67 -0.28 -2.74 5.17
N THR A 68 0.70 -3.64 5.12
CA THR A 68 1.58 -3.79 3.95
C THR A 68 0.81 -4.31 2.75
N LEU A 69 -0.03 -5.33 2.95
CA LEU A 69 -0.90 -5.86 1.88
C LEU A 69 -1.92 -4.82 1.40
N GLU A 70 -2.55 -4.09 2.32
CA GLU A 70 -3.49 -3.00 1.98
C GLU A 70 -2.77 -1.91 1.16
N SER A 71 -1.54 -1.52 1.53
CA SER A 71 -0.77 -0.53 0.77
C SER A 71 -0.47 -0.97 -0.66
N ILE A 72 -0.06 -2.22 -0.86
CA ILE A 72 0.22 -2.77 -2.20
C ILE A 72 -1.06 -2.77 -3.04
N ALA A 73 -2.21 -3.09 -2.41
CA ALA A 73 -3.49 -3.04 -3.08
C ALA A 73 -3.95 -1.61 -3.43
N TYR A 74 -3.53 -0.60 -2.65
CA TYR A 74 -3.91 0.80 -2.87
C TYR A 74 -3.05 1.51 -3.90
N GLN A 75 -1.77 1.15 -4.02
CA GLN A 75 -0.81 1.81 -4.91
C GLN A 75 -1.28 1.98 -6.39
N PRO A 76 -1.91 1.00 -7.06
CA PRO A 76 -2.34 1.19 -8.45
C PRO A 76 -3.61 2.05 -8.60
N LEU A 77 -4.36 2.32 -7.53
CA LEU A 77 -5.67 2.98 -7.64
C LEU A 77 -5.56 4.47 -8.03
N PRO A 78 -4.68 5.28 -7.40
CA PRO A 78 -4.48 6.68 -7.81
C PRO A 78 -3.94 6.80 -9.23
N LEU A 79 -3.14 5.83 -9.68
CA LEU A 79 -2.66 5.76 -11.05
C LEU A 79 -3.81 5.56 -12.05
N LEU A 80 -4.72 4.62 -11.76
CA LEU A 80 -5.91 4.38 -12.59
C LEU A 80 -6.82 5.61 -12.66
N ASP A 81 -7.01 6.30 -11.54
CA ASP A 81 -7.81 7.53 -11.51
C ASP A 81 -7.11 8.69 -12.25
N TYR A 82 -5.78 8.79 -12.15
CA TYR A 82 -4.96 9.72 -12.94
C TYR A 82 -5.12 9.47 -14.45
N HIS A 83 -4.98 8.23 -14.92
CA HIS A 83 -5.19 7.90 -16.33
C HIS A 83 -6.62 8.20 -16.82
N ARG A 84 -7.65 7.88 -16.02
CA ARG A 84 -9.05 8.21 -16.34
C ARG A 84 -9.25 9.72 -16.48
N SER A 85 -8.56 10.52 -15.67
CA SER A 85 -8.65 11.99 -15.72
C SER A 85 -8.02 12.58 -16.99
N LEU A 86 -6.99 11.91 -17.55
CA LEU A 86 -6.30 12.33 -18.77
C LEU A 86 -7.07 11.99 -20.05
N LYS A 87 -8.23 11.32 -19.97
CA LYS A 87 -9.00 10.78 -21.12
C LYS A 87 -8.16 9.91 -22.05
N GLU A 88 -7.05 9.35 -21.57
CA GLU A 88 -6.22 8.40 -22.29
C GLU A 88 -6.76 6.98 -22.05
N ASP A 89 -7.97 6.72 -22.52
CA ASP A 89 -8.61 5.40 -22.42
C ASP A 89 -7.94 4.34 -23.34
N TYR A 90 -6.95 4.76 -24.16
CA TYR A 90 -6.43 4.00 -25.30
C TYR A 90 -5.18 3.14 -25.05
N ILE A 91 -4.55 3.19 -23.86
CA ILE A 91 -3.28 2.47 -23.63
C ILE A 91 -3.49 1.15 -22.86
N PHE A 92 -4.60 0.99 -22.13
CA PHE A 92 -4.83 -0.17 -21.25
C PHE A 92 -6.03 -1.06 -21.65
N ASP A 93 -6.45 -1.09 -22.92
CA ASP A 93 -7.34 -2.16 -23.44
C ASP A 93 -6.57 -3.48 -23.68
N SER A 94 -5.67 -3.83 -22.77
CA SER A 94 -5.08 -5.16 -22.78
C SER A 94 -5.97 -6.05 -21.93
N LYS A 95 -6.77 -6.88 -22.59
CA LYS A 95 -7.49 -8.04 -22.03
C LYS A 95 -6.51 -9.10 -21.48
N VAL A 96 -5.49 -8.69 -20.72
CA VAL A 96 -4.64 -9.59 -19.97
C VAL A 96 -5.45 -10.02 -18.74
N LYS A 97 -6.17 -11.14 -18.88
CA LYS A 97 -6.70 -11.85 -17.71
C LYS A 97 -5.50 -12.23 -16.83
N MET A 98 -5.28 -11.48 -15.75
CA MET A 98 -4.40 -11.90 -14.65
C MET A 98 -5.01 -13.16 -14.03
N LYS A 99 -4.67 -14.32 -14.58
CA LYS A 99 -5.03 -15.62 -14.01
C LYS A 99 -4.15 -15.87 -12.79
N ASN A 100 -4.79 -16.10 -11.65
CA ASN A 100 -4.21 -16.60 -10.41
C ASN A 100 -3.11 -15.74 -9.76
N ALA A 101 -3.26 -14.41 -9.76
CA ALA A 101 -2.58 -13.64 -8.72
C ALA A 101 -3.28 -13.96 -7.39
N THR A 102 -2.54 -14.39 -6.37
CA THR A 102 -3.01 -14.55 -4.98
C THR A 102 -3.26 -13.17 -4.37
N VAL A 103 -4.18 -12.42 -4.98
CA VAL A 103 -4.50 -11.04 -4.63
C VAL A 103 -5.22 -11.09 -3.29
N PHE A 104 -4.61 -10.48 -2.29
CA PHE A 104 -5.29 -10.17 -1.04
C PHE A 104 -6.52 -9.31 -1.36
N LYS A 105 -7.71 -9.91 -1.23
CA LYS A 105 -8.99 -9.23 -1.44
C LYS A 105 -9.62 -8.97 -0.08
N PRO A 106 -9.44 -7.77 0.50
CA PRO A 106 -10.13 -7.45 1.73
C PRO A 106 -11.63 -7.38 1.43
N VAL A 107 -12.42 -8.20 2.13
CA VAL A 107 -13.90 -8.16 2.07
C VAL A 107 -14.35 -6.91 2.82
N LEU A 108 -14.44 -5.79 2.09
CA LEU A 108 -14.85 -4.50 2.61
C LEU A 108 -15.94 -3.92 1.70
N ALA A 109 -16.86 -3.16 2.28
CA ALA A 109 -17.80 -2.36 1.51
C ALA A 109 -17.04 -1.34 0.65
N GLU A 110 -17.57 -1.03 -0.54
CA GLU A 110 -16.87 -0.20 -1.52
C GLU A 110 -16.61 1.23 -1.02
N GLU A 111 -17.54 1.78 -0.23
CA GLU A 111 -17.40 3.07 0.44
C GLU A 111 -16.23 3.10 1.42
N VAL A 112 -16.09 2.03 2.22
CA VAL A 112 -14.99 1.88 3.18
C VAL A 112 -13.66 1.75 2.46
N LYS A 113 -13.62 1.01 1.34
CA LYS A 113 -12.41 0.92 0.51
C LYS A 113 -12.01 2.30 -0.01
N LYS A 114 -12.92 3.05 -0.65
CA LYS A 114 -12.64 4.40 -1.15
C LYS A 114 -12.13 5.32 -0.04
N LYS A 115 -12.75 5.28 1.15
CA LYS A 115 -12.31 6.06 2.31
C LYS A 115 -10.90 5.68 2.76
N LYS A 116 -10.57 4.38 2.80
CA LYS A 116 -9.23 3.90 3.15
C LYS A 116 -8.19 4.33 2.12
N VAL A 117 -8.49 4.21 0.83
CA VAL A 117 -7.61 4.65 -0.27
C VAL A 117 -7.34 6.14 -0.17
N ASN A 118 -8.38 6.96 -0.03
CA ASN A 118 -8.22 8.41 0.15
C ASN A 118 -7.41 8.76 1.39
N SER A 119 -7.58 8.02 2.48
CA SER A 119 -6.78 8.20 3.70
C SER A 119 -5.33 7.83 3.46
N TRP A 120 -5.07 6.73 2.76
CA TRP A 120 -3.72 6.30 2.39
C TRP A 120 -3.04 7.33 1.46
N CYS A 121 -3.73 7.86 0.44
CA CYS A 121 -3.18 8.94 -0.40
C CYS A 121 -2.81 10.19 0.41
N LYS A 122 -3.60 10.55 1.44
CA LYS A 122 -3.24 11.65 2.34
C LYS A 122 -1.98 11.35 3.16
N VAL A 123 -1.75 10.08 3.53
CA VAL A 123 -0.51 9.67 4.17
C VAL A 123 0.65 9.83 3.20
N VAL A 124 0.49 9.39 1.95
CA VAL A 124 1.50 9.57 0.89
C VAL A 124 1.88 11.03 0.72
N THR A 125 0.91 11.94 0.58
CA THR A 125 1.20 13.37 0.45
C THR A 125 1.94 13.92 1.66
N ARG A 126 1.59 13.50 2.87
CA ARG A 126 2.29 13.90 4.10
C ARG A 126 3.70 13.34 4.22
N THR A 127 4.00 12.22 3.54
CA THR A 127 5.37 11.71 3.48
C THR A 127 6.30 12.73 2.84
N PHE A 128 5.83 13.53 1.88
CA PHE A 128 6.61 14.58 1.25
C PHE A 128 7.05 15.64 2.27
N ASP A 129 6.14 16.08 3.13
CA ASP A 129 6.45 17.05 4.20
C ASP A 129 7.46 16.50 5.23
N LEU A 130 7.53 15.18 5.40
CA LEU A 130 8.44 14.54 6.36
C LEU A 130 9.87 14.40 5.83
N ILE A 131 10.05 14.43 4.51
CA ILE A 131 11.36 14.26 3.89
C ILE A 131 12.25 15.47 4.14
N ASP A 132 11.68 16.66 4.22
CA ASP A 132 12.41 17.88 4.61
C ASP A 132 13.02 17.80 6.02
N LEU A 133 12.55 16.86 6.87
CA LEU A 133 13.08 16.62 8.21
C LEU A 133 14.13 15.51 8.26
N ALA A 134 14.31 14.78 7.17
CA ALA A 134 15.23 13.64 7.09
C ALA A 134 16.68 14.06 6.73
N PHE A 135 16.93 15.36 6.55
CA PHE A 135 18.22 15.94 6.19
C PHE A 135 18.67 17.04 7.17
#